data_AF-A0A952RAT9-F1
#
_entry.id   AF-A0A952RAT9-F1
#
_cell.length_a   1.000
_cell.length_b   1.000
_cell.length_c   1.000
_cell.angle_alpha   90.00
_cell.angle_beta   90.00
_cell.angle_gamma   90.00
#
_symmetry.space_group_name_H-M   'P 1'
#
loop_
_entity.id
_entity.type
_entity.pdbx_description
1 polymer ?
#
loop_
_entity_poly.entity_id
_entity_poly.type
_entity_poly.pdbx_seq_one_letter_code
_entity_poly.pdbx_strand_id
1 'polypeptide(L)'
;MGLLLALGALSASGCGSEENAVNAGTPLCEAGELRCTSTVVEVCRADGDGFQLQEVCSGDTPACVNGACVATACEPASVRCEGNTVVTCAADGLAVTQREPCGVNQRCFDGQCESWVCRPGTHCNTQNQVEVCSADGFTLIETRSCSATERCEDGECQALLCEPNTRYCKEGIPTICSASGSSEASSPCDVGQSCVGDGQCADWVCDAGADYCDGDEPRRCQADGLSSVALPPCVQAKCSAGVCEPWVCEPSADYCEGAEPRSCASDGLTSVSLGAACLSAQACIVGACEDYDGYARGPQPGTPGHPRSYSFDEAAKTVLDNVTGLLWQREPAPSGLTWAQAASYCDDLEWGGRSDWRLPTRMELRSLVDYGRNTPAIDSVAFPSTPSVEFWSATGRTNGNKWCLEFVSGSAYTSSPSASRRVRCVAEDTPQRPIPVSGHFFEVTGGTVVDHATGLEWQRGNSLSTHNHADAVSYCEGLLLDGKADWRLPTVAELSNLVPGRKSASPYTDLTIFPGTQSSFYWTTSQFSGSSAVWVVGFHNGQVGNSPATYAHWVRCVR
;
A
#
# COMPACT_ATOMS: atom_id res chain seq x y z
N MET A 1 24.99 24.50 77.93
CA MET A 1 24.51 25.55 77.02
C MET A 1 23.73 26.55 77.87
N GLY A 2 23.93 27.88 77.82
CA GLY A 2 24.40 28.71 76.71
C GLY A 2 23.17 29.30 75.99
N LEU A 3 22.64 30.50 76.20
CA LEU A 3 23.06 31.81 76.80
C LEU A 3 23.15 32.90 75.70
N LEU A 4 22.56 34.07 75.98
CA LEU A 4 22.39 35.28 75.14
C LEU A 4 21.38 35.14 73.97
N LEU A 5 20.50 36.10 73.60
CA LEU A 5 20.28 37.56 73.83
C LEU A 5 20.65 38.48 72.64
N ALA A 6 19.64 39.20 72.16
CA ALA A 6 19.71 40.57 71.60
C ALA A 6 18.35 41.24 71.93
N LEU A 7 18.25 42.27 72.77
CA LEU A 7 18.66 43.68 72.61
C LEU A 7 17.85 44.47 71.57
N GLY A 8 16.81 45.16 72.06
CA GLY A 8 16.23 46.39 71.45
C GLY A 8 16.75 47.64 72.17
N ALA A 9 16.48 48.85 71.65
CA ALA A 9 17.29 50.04 71.98
C ALA A 9 16.51 51.37 72.14
N LEU A 10 17.13 52.30 72.90
CA LEU A 10 16.81 53.72 73.21
C LEU A 10 15.45 53.99 73.93
N SER A 11 15.27 54.78 75.02
CA SER A 11 15.94 55.94 75.68
C SER A 11 15.58 57.33 75.11
N ALA A 12 15.21 58.38 75.89
CA ALA A 12 14.83 58.53 77.31
C ALA A 12 14.19 59.94 77.58
N SER A 13 13.68 60.16 78.82
CA SER A 13 13.38 61.41 79.60
C SER A 13 13.73 62.83 79.05
N GLY A 14 13.10 63.95 79.49
CA GLY A 14 12.13 64.21 80.58
C GLY A 14 12.49 65.45 81.45
N CYS A 15 11.55 66.01 82.24
CA CYS A 15 11.64 67.22 83.11
C CYS A 15 11.71 68.59 82.36
N GLY A 16 11.37 69.77 82.92
CA GLY A 16 10.96 70.22 84.29
C GLY A 16 11.95 71.28 84.86
N SER A 17 11.62 72.30 85.68
CA SER A 17 10.34 72.85 86.21
C SER A 17 10.58 74.25 86.88
N GLU A 18 9.50 75.06 87.11
CA GLU A 18 9.27 76.01 88.27
C GLU A 18 10.28 77.18 88.57
N GLU A 19 10.01 78.31 89.27
CA GLU A 19 8.79 79.02 89.76
C GLU A 19 9.07 80.50 90.20
N ASN A 20 8.05 81.38 90.23
CA ASN A 20 7.76 82.51 91.19
C ASN A 20 8.78 83.67 91.48
N ALA A 21 8.41 84.89 91.94
CA ALA A 21 7.10 85.53 92.28
C ALA A 21 7.13 87.10 92.42
N VAL A 22 6.01 87.77 92.06
CA VAL A 22 5.19 88.80 92.79
C VAL A 22 5.85 90.08 93.40
N ASN A 23 5.27 91.30 93.40
CA ASN A 23 4.22 92.05 92.65
C ASN A 23 4.14 93.51 93.22
N ALA A 24 3.74 94.52 92.44
CA ALA A 24 3.28 95.84 92.93
C ALA A 24 2.34 96.56 91.95
N GLY A 25 1.10 96.87 92.39
CA GLY A 25 0.20 97.88 91.79
C GLY A 25 -0.21 97.70 90.32
N THR A 26 -1.30 96.98 90.04
CA THR A 26 -1.76 96.67 88.67
C THR A 26 -2.42 97.87 87.94
N PRO A 27 -1.96 98.27 86.73
CA PRO A 27 -2.64 99.23 85.86
C PRO A 27 -3.88 98.63 85.17
N LEU A 28 -4.64 99.44 84.41
CA LEU A 28 -5.82 98.98 83.65
C LEU A 28 -5.46 98.18 82.38
N CYS A 29 -4.29 98.45 81.83
CA CYS A 29 -3.63 97.76 80.73
C CYS A 29 -2.12 97.93 80.89
N GLU A 30 -1.30 97.05 80.30
CA GLU A 30 0.15 97.22 80.37
C GLU A 30 0.60 98.37 79.45
N ALA A 31 1.55 99.20 79.90
CA ALA A 31 2.00 100.36 79.13
C ALA A 31 2.58 99.94 77.77
N GLY A 32 1.91 100.32 76.67
CA GLY A 32 2.25 99.87 75.32
C GLY A 32 1.54 98.60 74.83
N GLU A 33 0.64 97.99 75.62
CA GLU A 33 -0.24 96.89 75.20
C GLU A 33 -1.07 97.31 73.97
N LEU A 34 -1.13 96.45 72.95
CA LEU A 34 -1.91 96.69 71.72
C LEU A 34 -3.16 95.82 71.69
N ARG A 35 -4.28 96.42 71.28
CA ARG A 35 -5.57 95.72 71.08
C ARG A 35 -6.23 96.13 69.76
N CYS A 36 -7.27 95.39 69.39
CA CYS A 36 -8.11 95.68 68.24
C CYS A 36 -9.55 96.03 68.63
N THR A 37 -10.09 97.08 68.01
CA THR A 37 -11.48 97.51 68.14
C THR A 37 -12.09 97.62 66.74
N SER A 38 -12.75 96.55 66.27
CA SER A 38 -13.17 96.39 64.86
C SER A 38 -11.96 96.46 63.91
N THR A 39 -11.85 97.47 63.04
CA THR A 39 -10.71 97.68 62.13
C THR A 39 -9.61 98.59 62.70
N VAL A 40 -9.64 98.90 64.00
CA VAL A 40 -8.76 99.90 64.63
C VAL A 40 -7.76 99.24 65.58
N VAL A 41 -6.47 99.56 65.42
CA VAL A 41 -5.42 99.26 66.41
C VAL A 41 -5.40 100.37 67.46
N GLU A 42 -5.49 100.00 68.72
CA GLU A 42 -5.33 100.90 69.86
C GLU A 42 -4.17 100.45 70.77
N VAL A 43 -3.47 101.42 71.36
CA VAL A 43 -2.33 101.20 72.27
C VAL A 43 -2.62 101.76 73.66
N CYS A 44 -2.25 101.03 74.71
CA CYS A 44 -2.35 101.48 76.10
C CYS A 44 -1.32 102.59 76.38
N ARG A 45 -1.74 103.65 77.08
CA ARG A 45 -0.86 104.79 77.43
C ARG A 45 0.23 104.39 78.43
N ALA A 46 1.29 105.20 78.48
CA ALA A 46 2.49 104.95 79.29
C ALA A 46 2.25 105.01 80.82
N ASP A 47 1.13 105.59 81.25
CA ASP A 47 0.63 105.64 82.63
C ASP A 47 -0.34 104.49 82.96
N GLY A 48 -0.71 103.66 81.97
CA GLY A 48 -1.61 102.52 82.15
C GLY A 48 -3.07 102.90 82.41
N ASP A 49 -3.48 104.14 82.08
CA ASP A 49 -4.82 104.67 82.38
C ASP A 49 -5.92 104.25 81.39
N GLY A 50 -5.51 103.83 80.18
CA GLY A 50 -6.41 103.40 79.12
C GLY A 50 -5.76 103.42 77.74
N PHE A 51 -6.54 103.09 76.72
CA PHE A 51 -6.10 102.97 75.33
C PHE A 51 -6.31 104.26 74.52
N GLN A 52 -5.53 104.41 73.46
CA GLN A 52 -5.63 105.46 72.45
C GLN A 52 -5.41 104.90 71.03
N LEU A 53 -5.97 105.56 70.02
CA LEU A 53 -5.80 105.20 68.61
C LEU A 53 -4.31 105.15 68.22
N GLN A 54 -3.88 104.07 67.56
CA GLN A 54 -2.57 103.97 66.91
C GLN A 54 -2.70 103.88 65.38
N GLU A 55 -3.57 103.01 64.84
CA GLU A 55 -3.71 102.80 63.40
C GLU A 55 -5.14 102.35 63.01
N VAL A 56 -5.53 102.55 61.75
CA VAL A 56 -6.79 102.03 61.19
C VAL A 56 -6.50 101.13 60.00
N CYS A 57 -6.79 99.86 60.16
CA CYS A 57 -6.56 98.81 59.16
C CYS A 57 -7.39 99.05 57.91
N SER A 58 -6.70 99.08 56.76
CA SER A 58 -7.26 99.43 55.46
C SER A 58 -6.31 98.97 54.34
N GLY A 59 -6.75 99.07 53.08
CA GLY A 59 -5.98 98.58 51.93
C GLY A 59 -5.82 97.06 51.95
N ASP A 60 -4.61 96.58 51.67
CA ASP A 60 -4.29 95.14 51.59
C ASP A 60 -4.33 94.42 52.94
N THR A 61 -4.39 95.16 54.06
CA THR A 61 -4.55 94.62 55.42
C THR A 61 -5.77 95.26 56.11
N PRO A 62 -7.01 94.89 55.73
CA PRO A 62 -8.23 95.58 56.18
C PRO A 62 -8.74 95.13 57.56
N ALA A 63 -8.29 93.98 58.09
CA ALA A 63 -8.74 93.44 59.37
C ALA A 63 -7.74 93.73 60.50
N CYS A 64 -8.22 94.02 61.71
CA CYS A 64 -7.37 94.13 62.90
C CYS A 64 -7.44 92.82 63.70
N VAL A 65 -6.30 92.19 63.97
CA VAL A 65 -6.18 91.02 64.85
C VAL A 65 -5.02 91.22 65.82
N ASN A 66 -5.27 91.02 67.13
CA ASN A 66 -4.26 91.05 68.19
C ASN A 66 -3.32 92.28 68.18
N GLY A 67 -3.85 93.46 67.87
CA GLY A 67 -3.09 94.71 67.84
C GLY A 67 -2.32 94.98 66.54
N ALA A 68 -2.56 94.22 65.47
CA ALA A 68 -1.93 94.41 64.17
C ALA A 68 -2.95 94.31 63.02
N CYS A 69 -2.66 94.98 61.90
CA CYS A 69 -3.45 94.88 60.68
C CYS A 69 -3.02 93.66 59.84
N VAL A 70 -3.98 92.88 59.36
CA VAL A 70 -3.75 91.63 58.61
C VAL A 70 -4.61 91.56 57.36
N ALA A 71 -4.12 90.81 56.35
CA ALA A 71 -4.84 90.49 55.13
C ALA A 71 -5.86 89.36 55.37
N THR A 72 -6.97 89.35 54.62
CA THR A 72 -7.89 88.21 54.57
C THR A 72 -7.35 87.11 53.64
N ALA A 73 -7.57 85.85 54.02
CA ALA A 73 -7.10 84.68 53.28
C ALA A 73 -8.07 84.25 52.15
N CYS A 74 -9.35 84.60 52.28
CA CYS A 74 -10.41 84.33 51.30
C CYS A 74 -11.61 85.27 51.52
N GLU A 75 -12.56 85.31 50.57
CA GLU A 75 -13.79 86.09 50.73
C GLU A 75 -14.63 85.54 51.89
N PRO A 76 -15.06 86.36 52.87
CA PRO A 76 -15.78 85.90 54.06
C PRO A 76 -17.01 85.05 53.73
N ALA A 77 -17.12 83.89 54.38
CA ALA A 77 -18.19 82.90 54.18
C ALA A 77 -18.36 82.35 52.74
N SER A 78 -17.39 82.54 51.84
CA SER A 78 -17.44 81.95 50.49
C SER A 78 -17.27 80.42 50.50
N VAL A 79 -17.92 79.76 49.55
CA VAL A 79 -17.68 78.34 49.19
C VAL A 79 -17.33 78.31 47.71
N ARG A 80 -16.24 77.63 47.34
CA ARG A 80 -15.77 77.56 45.95
C ARG A 80 -14.93 76.30 45.70
N CYS A 81 -14.71 75.97 44.44
CA CYS A 81 -13.82 74.87 44.06
C CYS A 81 -12.35 75.32 43.96
N GLU A 82 -11.44 74.48 44.43
CA GLU A 82 -10.02 74.50 44.07
C GLU A 82 -9.63 73.11 43.52
N GLY A 83 -9.50 72.99 42.20
CA GLY A 83 -9.37 71.69 41.55
C GLY A 83 -10.56 70.79 41.89
N ASN A 84 -10.31 69.57 42.38
CA ASN A 84 -11.35 68.60 42.75
C ASN A 84 -11.78 68.69 44.23
N THR A 85 -11.66 69.86 44.85
CA THR A 85 -11.89 70.06 46.30
C THR A 85 -12.80 71.25 46.54
N VAL A 86 -13.87 71.03 47.33
CA VAL A 86 -14.71 72.09 47.87
C VAL A 86 -13.95 72.80 48.98
N VAL A 87 -13.90 74.13 48.92
CA VAL A 87 -13.16 74.99 49.85
C VAL A 87 -14.11 76.01 50.45
N THR A 88 -14.25 75.98 51.77
CA THR A 88 -15.11 76.90 52.55
C THR A 88 -14.25 77.90 53.32
N CYS A 89 -14.60 79.18 53.25
CA CYS A 89 -13.95 80.25 54.00
C CYS A 89 -14.67 80.52 55.35
N ALA A 90 -13.90 80.98 56.34
CA ALA A 90 -14.44 81.47 57.61
C ALA A 90 -15.32 82.72 57.41
N ALA A 91 -16.25 82.95 58.34
CA ALA A 91 -17.15 84.11 58.31
C ALA A 91 -16.45 85.47 58.53
N ASP A 92 -15.18 85.46 58.93
CA ASP A 92 -14.30 86.62 59.06
C ASP A 92 -13.34 86.80 57.86
N GLY A 93 -13.28 85.83 56.94
CA GLY A 93 -12.34 85.83 55.80
C GLY A 93 -10.88 85.49 56.17
N LEU A 94 -10.56 85.19 57.43
CA LEU A 94 -9.18 85.05 57.91
C LEU A 94 -8.59 83.65 57.70
N ALA A 95 -9.43 82.62 57.52
CA ALA A 95 -8.98 81.24 57.31
C ALA A 95 -9.92 80.45 56.39
N VAL A 96 -9.37 79.42 55.73
CA VAL A 96 -10.15 78.34 55.13
C VAL A 96 -10.56 77.37 56.25
N THR A 97 -11.86 77.14 56.42
CA THR A 97 -12.41 76.27 57.49
C THR A 97 -12.55 74.81 57.07
N GLN A 98 -12.75 74.55 55.78
CA GLN A 98 -12.96 73.19 55.25
C GLN A 98 -12.31 73.05 53.87
N ARG A 99 -11.73 71.86 53.63
CA ARG A 99 -11.26 71.38 52.33
C ARG A 99 -11.74 69.96 52.16
N GLU A 100 -12.72 69.73 51.30
CA GLU A 100 -13.34 68.42 51.08
C GLU A 100 -13.10 67.95 49.63
N PRO A 101 -12.22 66.95 49.40
CA PRO A 101 -11.99 66.41 48.08
C PRO A 101 -13.16 65.53 47.65
N CYS A 102 -13.68 65.76 46.44
CA CYS A 102 -14.81 65.00 45.92
C CYS A 102 -14.44 63.53 45.65
N GLY A 103 -15.43 62.64 45.80
CA GLY A 103 -15.23 61.20 45.75
C GLY A 103 -14.86 60.62 44.38
N VAL A 104 -14.65 59.30 44.35
CA VAL A 104 -14.42 58.56 43.10
C VAL A 104 -15.63 58.72 42.18
N ASN A 105 -15.38 59.06 40.91
CA ASN A 105 -16.39 59.43 39.91
C ASN A 105 -17.20 60.70 40.27
N GLN A 106 -16.62 61.63 41.04
CA GLN A 106 -17.19 62.95 41.30
C GLN A 106 -16.18 64.07 41.00
N ARG A 107 -16.67 65.27 40.67
CA ARG A 107 -15.84 66.48 40.66
C ARG A 107 -16.43 67.61 41.49
N CYS A 108 -15.57 68.57 41.85
CA CYS A 108 -16.04 69.84 42.37
C CYS A 108 -16.61 70.69 41.22
N PHE A 109 -17.86 71.13 41.35
CA PHE A 109 -18.53 72.07 40.46
C PHE A 109 -19.39 73.03 41.30
N ASP A 110 -19.33 74.33 41.01
CA ASP A 110 -20.01 75.42 41.73
C ASP A 110 -19.97 75.33 43.28
N GLY A 111 -18.84 74.87 43.84
CA GLY A 111 -18.66 74.71 45.29
C GLY A 111 -19.29 73.45 45.90
N GLN A 112 -19.74 72.49 45.10
CA GLN A 112 -20.31 71.20 45.53
C GLN A 112 -19.65 70.01 44.82
N CYS A 113 -19.82 68.81 45.35
CA CYS A 113 -19.31 67.58 44.73
C CYS A 113 -20.40 66.87 43.93
N GLU A 114 -20.33 66.97 42.60
CA GLU A 114 -21.27 66.34 41.67
C GLU A 114 -20.70 65.06 41.06
N SER A 115 -21.55 64.03 40.92
CA SER A 115 -21.19 62.75 40.31
C SER A 115 -21.20 62.82 38.78
N TRP A 116 -20.27 62.13 38.13
CA TRP A 116 -20.23 62.00 36.67
C TRP A 116 -21.43 61.21 36.13
N VAL A 117 -21.92 61.60 34.96
CA VAL A 117 -23.01 60.94 34.23
C VAL A 117 -22.48 59.74 33.42
N CYS A 118 -21.27 59.88 32.88
CA CYS A 118 -20.56 58.83 32.14
C CYS A 118 -19.05 58.98 32.32
N ARG A 119 -18.26 57.95 31.98
CA ARG A 119 -16.79 58.03 32.04
C ARG A 119 -16.29 58.96 30.92
N PRO A 120 -15.51 60.02 31.20
CA PRO A 120 -15.05 60.97 30.18
C PRO A 120 -14.36 60.32 28.98
N GLY A 121 -14.71 60.78 27.77
CA GLY A 121 -14.18 60.25 26.50
C GLY A 121 -14.94 59.03 25.95
N THR A 122 -14.38 58.44 24.89
CA THR A 122 -14.94 57.25 24.23
C THR A 122 -14.55 55.98 24.96
N HIS A 123 -15.51 55.10 25.22
CA HIS A 123 -15.28 53.81 25.89
C HIS A 123 -16.38 52.79 25.55
N CYS A 124 -16.18 51.54 25.95
CA CYS A 124 -17.19 50.49 25.81
C CYS A 124 -17.96 50.26 27.10
N ASN A 125 -19.27 50.09 27.00
CA ASN A 125 -20.14 49.72 28.11
C ASN A 125 -20.36 48.19 28.20
N THR A 126 -21.03 47.73 29.26
CA THR A 126 -21.30 46.29 29.48
C THR A 126 -22.40 45.71 28.59
N GLN A 127 -22.98 46.50 27.67
CA GLN A 127 -24.06 46.11 26.76
C GLN A 127 -23.59 46.01 25.28
N ASN A 128 -22.28 45.95 25.04
CA ASN A 128 -21.67 45.90 23.71
C ASN A 128 -21.92 47.18 22.88
N GLN A 129 -21.87 48.34 23.54
CA GLN A 129 -22.07 49.65 22.92
C GLN A 129 -20.87 50.56 23.17
N VAL A 130 -20.54 51.38 22.17
CA VAL A 130 -19.63 52.52 22.32
C VAL A 130 -20.39 53.66 22.99
N GLU A 131 -19.86 54.20 24.08
CA GLU A 131 -20.34 55.42 24.72
C GLU A 131 -19.31 56.53 24.54
N VAL A 132 -19.76 57.69 24.03
CA VAL A 132 -18.95 58.91 23.92
C VAL A 132 -19.45 59.88 24.98
N CYS A 133 -18.64 60.11 26.01
CA CYS A 133 -18.92 61.09 27.06
C CYS A 133 -18.15 62.39 26.81
N SER A 134 -18.71 63.53 27.22
CA SER A 134 -18.00 64.81 27.22
C SER A 134 -16.71 64.72 28.03
N ALA A 135 -15.71 65.54 27.66
CA ALA A 135 -14.38 65.52 28.29
C ALA A 135 -14.40 65.85 29.80
N ASP A 136 -15.52 66.35 30.32
CA ASP A 136 -15.73 66.65 31.72
C ASP A 136 -16.61 65.63 32.48
N GLY A 137 -17.26 64.68 31.79
CA GLY A 137 -18.05 63.60 32.39
C GLY A 137 -19.55 63.86 32.59
N PHE A 138 -20.07 65.01 32.16
CA PHE A 138 -21.44 65.47 32.49
C PHE A 138 -22.47 65.29 31.39
N THR A 139 -22.05 65.06 30.15
CA THR A 139 -22.95 64.83 29.02
C THR A 139 -22.58 63.54 28.31
N LEU A 140 -23.49 62.56 28.31
CA LEU A 140 -23.45 61.46 27.36
C LEU A 140 -23.82 62.03 25.98
N ILE A 141 -22.84 62.08 25.08
CA ILE A 141 -22.97 62.70 23.76
C ILE A 141 -23.61 61.71 22.78
N GLU A 142 -23.13 60.47 22.79
CA GLU A 142 -23.59 59.41 21.88
C GLU A 142 -23.49 58.03 22.56
N THR A 143 -24.44 57.15 22.26
CA THR A 143 -24.35 55.71 22.53
C THR A 143 -24.66 54.95 21.24
N ARG A 144 -23.72 54.12 20.79
CA ARG A 144 -23.81 53.37 19.53
C ARG A 144 -23.61 51.88 19.81
N SER A 145 -24.69 51.09 19.71
CA SER A 145 -24.61 49.63 19.76
C SER A 145 -23.76 49.09 18.62
N CYS A 146 -22.86 48.16 18.91
CA CYS A 146 -22.22 47.35 17.88
C CYS A 146 -23.21 46.30 17.36
N SER A 147 -23.09 45.89 16.09
CA SER A 147 -24.00 44.91 15.48
C SER A 147 -23.79 43.48 16.02
N ALA A 148 -24.65 42.55 15.62
CA ALA A 148 -24.54 41.14 16.01
C ALA A 148 -23.25 40.44 15.50
N THR A 149 -22.51 41.07 14.58
CA THR A 149 -21.22 40.61 14.06
C THR A 149 -20.03 41.43 14.58
N GLU A 150 -20.23 42.26 15.60
CA GLU A 150 -19.21 43.17 16.14
C GLU A 150 -19.14 43.14 17.67
N ARG A 151 -17.93 43.36 18.20
CA ARG A 151 -17.63 43.52 19.62
C ARG A 151 -17.21 44.95 19.89
N CYS A 152 -17.67 45.56 20.98
CA CYS A 152 -17.07 46.80 21.46
C CYS A 152 -15.75 46.49 22.18
N GLU A 153 -14.64 47.03 21.69
CA GLU A 153 -13.31 46.93 22.29
C GLU A 153 -12.56 48.27 22.14
N ASP A 154 -11.91 48.73 23.21
CA ASP A 154 -11.22 50.03 23.35
C ASP A 154 -11.98 51.30 22.90
N GLY A 155 -13.31 51.23 22.83
CA GLY A 155 -14.19 52.34 22.43
C GLY A 155 -14.60 52.30 20.94
N GLU A 156 -14.28 51.24 20.21
CA GLU A 156 -14.71 51.04 18.83
C GLU A 156 -15.48 49.72 18.66
N CYS A 157 -16.34 49.65 17.63
CA CYS A 157 -16.97 48.40 17.22
C CYS A 157 -16.05 47.69 16.25
N GLN A 158 -15.49 46.55 16.66
CA GLN A 158 -14.59 45.73 15.87
C GLN A 158 -15.31 44.47 15.40
N ALA A 159 -15.07 44.02 14.16
CA ALA A 159 -15.72 42.84 13.62
C ALA A 159 -15.27 41.55 14.35
N LEU A 160 -16.21 40.64 14.61
CA LEU A 160 -15.91 39.30 15.09
C LEU A 160 -15.26 38.48 13.98
N LEU A 161 -14.00 38.10 14.17
CA LEU A 161 -13.23 37.24 13.27
C LEU A 161 -13.39 35.75 13.61
N CYS A 162 -13.68 35.43 14.86
CA CYS A 162 -13.79 34.07 15.38
C CYS A 162 -14.72 34.01 16.62
N GLU A 163 -15.16 32.81 17.02
CA GLU A 163 -15.97 32.65 18.22
C GLU A 163 -15.14 32.90 19.50
N PRO A 164 -15.51 33.85 20.37
CA PRO A 164 -14.63 34.28 21.47
C PRO A 164 -14.22 33.16 22.44
N ASN A 165 -12.93 33.09 22.78
CA ASN A 165 -12.30 32.06 23.63
C ASN A 165 -12.28 30.62 23.05
N THR A 166 -12.73 30.39 21.81
CA THR A 166 -12.64 29.05 21.20
C THR A 166 -11.21 28.68 20.82
N ARG A 167 -10.96 27.38 20.68
CA ARG A 167 -9.76 26.81 20.08
C ARG A 167 -10.15 25.89 18.93
N TYR A 168 -9.42 25.96 17.83
CA TYR A 168 -9.69 25.19 16.62
C TYR A 168 -8.43 25.05 15.77
N CYS A 169 -8.49 24.18 14.77
CA CYS A 169 -7.44 24.02 13.78
C CYS A 169 -7.70 24.90 12.56
N LYS A 170 -6.79 25.83 12.26
CA LYS A 170 -6.82 26.67 11.06
C LYS A 170 -5.66 26.28 10.17
N GLU A 171 -5.95 25.76 8.98
CA GLU A 171 -4.93 25.31 8.01
C GLU A 171 -3.91 24.31 8.62
N GLY A 172 -4.37 23.46 9.55
CA GLY A 172 -3.54 22.49 10.27
C GLY A 172 -2.81 23.05 11.51
N ILE A 173 -2.95 24.34 11.82
CA ILE A 173 -2.28 25.03 12.94
C ILE A 173 -3.25 25.26 14.11
N PRO A 174 -2.88 24.90 15.35
CA PRO A 174 -3.61 25.28 16.56
C PRO A 174 -3.80 26.80 16.65
N THR A 175 -5.07 27.22 16.70
CA THR A 175 -5.47 28.63 16.75
C THR A 175 -6.42 28.84 17.92
N ILE A 176 -6.18 29.89 18.71
CA ILE A 176 -7.06 30.33 19.79
C ILE A 176 -7.64 31.70 19.45
N CYS A 177 -8.94 31.83 19.63
CA CYS A 177 -9.64 33.10 19.50
C CYS A 177 -9.56 33.90 20.82
N SER A 178 -9.31 35.20 20.70
CA SER A 178 -9.33 36.16 21.82
C SER A 178 -10.66 36.17 22.59
N ALA A 179 -10.64 36.70 23.82
CA ALA A 179 -11.83 36.79 24.68
C ALA A 179 -12.91 37.77 24.17
N SER A 180 -12.53 38.67 23.26
CA SER A 180 -13.39 39.61 22.54
C SER A 180 -13.89 39.07 21.19
N GLY A 181 -13.11 38.19 20.53
CA GLY A 181 -13.40 37.67 19.19
C GLY A 181 -12.82 38.49 18.04
N SER A 182 -12.08 39.56 18.35
CA SER A 182 -11.48 40.52 17.40
C SER A 182 -10.11 40.10 16.86
N SER A 183 -9.53 39.04 17.40
CA SER A 183 -8.19 38.56 17.02
C SER A 183 -7.99 37.07 17.27
N GLU A 184 -7.16 36.46 16.41
CA GLU A 184 -6.67 35.08 16.50
C GLU A 184 -5.20 35.07 16.94
N ALA A 185 -4.79 34.05 17.69
CA ALA A 185 -3.38 33.71 17.89
C ALA A 185 -3.14 32.25 17.50
N SER A 186 -2.18 32.01 16.61
CA SER A 186 -1.85 30.67 16.10
C SER A 186 -0.42 30.28 16.49
N SER A 187 -0.23 29.02 16.88
CA SER A 187 1.09 28.45 17.17
C SER A 187 1.18 27.06 16.54
N PRO A 188 2.18 26.78 15.68
CA PRO A 188 2.35 25.45 15.10
C PRO A 188 2.64 24.40 16.18
N CYS A 189 2.32 23.15 15.86
CA CYS A 189 2.74 21.98 16.63
C CYS A 189 4.23 21.68 16.41
N ASP A 190 4.79 20.77 17.21
CA ASP A 190 6.16 20.27 17.01
C ASP A 190 6.29 19.44 15.72
N VAL A 191 7.54 19.18 15.30
CA VAL A 191 7.81 18.39 14.09
C VAL A 191 7.33 16.96 14.27
N GLY A 192 6.47 16.48 13.35
CA GLY A 192 5.81 15.18 13.46
C GLY A 192 4.47 15.23 14.22
N GLN A 193 3.89 16.42 14.41
CA GLN A 193 2.54 16.60 14.96
C GLN A 193 1.65 17.45 14.05
N SER A 194 0.34 17.24 14.17
CA SER A 194 -0.71 18.00 13.46
C SER A 194 -1.84 18.39 14.40
N CYS A 195 -2.58 19.45 14.03
CA CYS A 195 -3.73 19.90 14.80
C CYS A 195 -4.97 19.01 14.59
N VAL A 196 -5.61 18.61 15.69
CA VAL A 196 -6.88 17.87 15.74
C VAL A 196 -7.92 18.57 16.62
N GLY A 197 -9.19 18.42 16.23
CA GLY A 197 -10.35 18.85 17.01
C GLY A 197 -10.29 20.30 17.47
N ASP A 198 -10.48 20.51 18.77
CA ASP A 198 -10.52 21.82 19.44
C ASP A 198 -9.12 22.46 19.63
N GLY A 199 -8.29 22.42 18.58
CA GLY A 199 -6.96 23.05 18.58
C GLY A 199 -5.90 22.32 19.40
N GLN A 200 -5.88 20.98 19.41
CA GLN A 200 -4.87 20.16 20.09
C GLN A 200 -3.84 19.60 19.11
N CYS A 201 -2.58 19.45 19.52
CA CYS A 201 -1.57 18.73 18.72
C CYS A 201 -1.62 17.23 19.00
N ALA A 202 -1.52 16.42 17.95
CA ALA A 202 -1.41 14.96 18.01
C ALA A 202 -0.26 14.46 17.12
N ASP A 203 0.44 13.42 17.58
CA ASP A 203 1.57 12.81 16.86
C ASP A 203 1.11 12.12 15.56
N TRP A 204 1.93 12.23 14.52
CA TRP A 204 1.68 11.60 13.23
C TRP A 204 1.70 10.06 13.36
N VAL A 205 0.72 9.42 12.71
CA VAL A 205 0.60 7.97 12.54
C VAL A 205 1.44 7.49 11.35
N CYS A 206 1.68 8.36 10.36
CA CYS A 206 2.50 8.09 9.18
C CYS A 206 3.18 9.37 8.67
N ASP A 207 4.26 9.23 7.90
CA ASP A 207 4.95 10.37 7.28
C ASP A 207 4.04 11.05 6.25
N ALA A 208 3.75 12.34 6.44
CA ALA A 208 2.75 13.07 5.65
C ALA A 208 3.05 13.01 4.13
N GLY A 209 2.09 12.48 3.36
CA GLY A 209 2.22 12.29 1.91
C GLY A 209 3.01 11.05 1.45
N ALA A 210 3.57 10.25 2.35
CA ALA A 210 4.27 9.02 2.01
C ALA A 210 3.30 7.87 1.67
N ASP A 211 3.75 6.95 0.80
CA ASP A 211 3.06 5.70 0.51
C ASP A 211 3.62 4.58 1.40
N TYR A 212 2.75 3.73 1.93
CA TYR A 212 3.10 2.58 2.77
C TYR A 212 2.13 1.41 2.55
N CYS A 213 2.41 0.25 3.15
CA CYS A 213 1.57 -0.94 3.06
C CYS A 213 0.86 -1.23 4.39
N ASP A 214 -0.45 -1.47 4.34
CA ASP A 214 -1.22 -2.06 5.43
C ASP A 214 -1.61 -3.49 5.02
N GLY A 215 -0.79 -4.46 5.45
CA GLY A 215 -0.77 -5.78 4.82
C GLY A 215 -0.37 -5.68 3.34
N ASP A 216 -1.25 -6.15 2.45
CA ASP A 216 -1.10 -6.03 1.00
C ASP A 216 -1.89 -4.84 0.39
N GLU A 217 -2.54 -4.01 1.20
CA GLU A 217 -3.22 -2.79 0.75
C GLU A 217 -2.23 -1.61 0.72
N PRO A 218 -1.89 -1.03 -0.45
CA PRO A 218 -1.11 0.20 -0.51
C PRO A 218 -1.98 1.37 -0.02
N ARG A 219 -1.41 2.24 0.82
CA ARG A 219 -2.07 3.41 1.39
C ARG A 219 -1.18 4.65 1.28
N ARG A 220 -1.78 5.81 1.01
CA ARG A 220 -1.10 7.11 1.07
C ARG A 220 -1.46 7.84 2.34
N CYS A 221 -0.46 8.23 3.12
CA CYS A 221 -0.65 9.11 4.26
C CYS A 221 -1.16 10.48 3.80
N GLN A 222 -2.16 11.04 4.48
CA GLN A 222 -2.66 12.37 4.16
C GLN A 222 -1.67 13.46 4.62
N ALA A 223 -1.91 14.71 4.20
CA ALA A 223 -1.10 15.85 4.60
C ALA A 223 -1.22 16.19 6.10
N ASP A 224 -2.18 15.60 6.81
CA ASP A 224 -2.32 15.69 8.26
C ASP A 224 -1.37 14.74 9.03
N GLY A 225 -0.74 13.76 8.37
CA GLY A 225 0.08 12.74 9.03
C GLY A 225 -0.70 11.76 9.94
N LEU A 226 -2.01 11.93 10.08
CA LEU A 226 -2.87 11.28 11.07
C LEU A 226 -3.83 10.26 10.46
N SER A 227 -4.09 10.37 9.15
CA SER A 227 -5.01 9.50 8.43
C SER A 227 -4.42 9.06 7.09
N SER A 228 -4.93 7.98 6.50
CA SER A 228 -4.45 7.48 5.19
C SER A 228 -5.58 7.03 4.27
N VAL A 229 -5.45 7.39 2.99
CA VAL A 229 -6.35 6.95 1.93
C VAL A 229 -5.84 5.65 1.32
N ALA A 230 -6.76 4.74 1.02
CA ALA A 230 -6.44 3.54 0.25
C ALA A 230 -6.02 3.95 -1.18
N LEU A 231 -4.94 3.36 -1.67
CA LEU A 231 -4.58 3.37 -3.08
C LEU A 231 -5.24 2.17 -3.78
N PRO A 232 -5.24 2.08 -5.13
CA PRO A 232 -5.77 0.91 -5.82
C PRO A 232 -5.08 -0.37 -5.34
N PRO A 233 -5.84 -1.43 -4.98
CA PRO A 233 -5.27 -2.65 -4.41
C PRO A 233 -4.37 -3.37 -5.44
N CYS A 234 -3.31 -4.01 -4.95
CA CYS A 234 -2.40 -4.77 -5.79
C CYS A 234 -3.09 -5.98 -6.43
N VAL A 235 -2.93 -6.16 -7.74
CA VAL A 235 -3.50 -7.28 -8.52
C VAL A 235 -2.35 -8.03 -9.17
N GLN A 236 -2.22 -9.33 -8.87
CA GLN A 236 -1.06 -10.16 -9.27
C GLN A 236 0.29 -9.56 -8.85
N ALA A 237 0.27 -8.86 -7.71
CA ALA A 237 1.37 -8.08 -7.18
C ALA A 237 1.23 -8.02 -5.65
N LYS A 238 2.34 -7.83 -4.94
CA LYS A 238 2.40 -7.65 -3.49
C LYS A 238 2.68 -6.18 -3.14
N CYS A 239 2.14 -5.67 -2.04
CA CYS A 239 2.57 -4.37 -1.54
C CYS A 239 3.94 -4.46 -0.86
N SER A 240 4.87 -3.62 -1.31
CA SER A 240 6.22 -3.45 -0.77
C SER A 240 6.53 -1.95 -0.72
N ALA A 241 6.80 -1.41 0.48
CA ALA A 241 7.09 0.01 0.70
C ALA A 241 6.11 1.01 0.01
N GLY A 242 4.81 0.69 0.01
CA GLY A 242 3.75 1.49 -0.62
C GLY A 242 3.54 1.26 -2.12
N VAL A 243 4.36 0.41 -2.75
CA VAL A 243 4.34 0.12 -4.19
C VAL A 243 3.87 -1.32 -4.42
N CYS A 244 3.07 -1.56 -5.45
CA CYS A 244 2.74 -2.91 -5.89
C CYS A 244 3.90 -3.50 -6.72
N GLU A 245 4.68 -4.40 -6.12
CA GLU A 245 5.69 -5.20 -6.82
C GLU A 245 5.03 -6.41 -7.50
N PRO A 246 5.11 -6.57 -8.84
CA PRO A 246 4.51 -7.70 -9.55
C PRO A 246 5.06 -9.04 -9.06
N TRP A 247 4.18 -10.04 -8.96
CA TRP A 247 4.61 -11.40 -8.61
C TRP A 247 5.50 -12.00 -9.70
N VAL A 248 6.61 -12.62 -9.27
CA VAL A 248 7.50 -13.44 -10.09
C VAL A 248 6.88 -14.83 -10.32
N CYS A 249 6.12 -15.32 -9.34
CA CYS A 249 5.45 -16.62 -9.36
C CYS A 249 4.17 -16.58 -8.49
N GLU A 250 3.24 -17.51 -8.69
CA GLU A 250 2.00 -17.57 -7.91
C GLU A 250 2.32 -17.91 -6.43
N PRO A 251 1.89 -17.10 -5.43
CA PRO A 251 2.37 -17.26 -4.06
C PRO A 251 2.12 -18.64 -3.45
N SER A 252 3.17 -19.23 -2.87
CA SER A 252 3.16 -20.60 -2.31
C SER A 252 2.90 -21.73 -3.33
N ALA A 253 2.96 -21.47 -4.64
CA ALA A 253 2.76 -22.49 -5.67
C ALA A 253 4.08 -23.10 -6.16
N ASP A 254 4.04 -24.39 -6.46
CA ASP A 254 5.14 -25.12 -7.09
C ASP A 254 5.07 -24.96 -8.63
N TYR A 255 6.15 -24.49 -9.24
CA TYR A 255 6.22 -24.09 -10.66
C TYR A 255 7.53 -24.52 -11.33
N CYS A 256 7.65 -24.23 -12.62
CA CYS A 256 8.78 -24.65 -13.44
C CYS A 256 9.49 -23.45 -14.08
N GLU A 257 10.79 -23.32 -13.81
CA GLU A 257 11.66 -22.38 -14.50
C GLU A 257 12.45 -23.15 -15.58
N GLY A 258 11.83 -23.27 -16.76
CA GLY A 258 12.32 -24.15 -17.82
C GLY A 258 12.28 -25.62 -17.38
N ALA A 259 13.47 -26.19 -17.11
CA ALA A 259 13.62 -27.56 -16.61
C ALA A 259 13.83 -27.64 -15.08
N GLU A 260 14.00 -26.52 -14.38
CA GLU A 260 14.16 -26.51 -12.91
C GLU A 260 12.79 -26.48 -12.21
N PRO A 261 12.48 -27.45 -11.33
CA PRO A 261 11.34 -27.36 -10.43
C PRO A 261 11.62 -26.41 -9.27
N ARG A 262 10.68 -25.49 -9.00
CA ARG A 262 10.81 -24.47 -7.94
C ARG A 262 9.53 -24.35 -7.12
N SER A 263 9.68 -23.89 -5.88
CA SER A 263 8.56 -23.49 -5.02
C SER A 263 8.57 -21.97 -4.83
N CYS A 264 7.45 -21.31 -5.07
CA CYS A 264 7.29 -19.89 -4.86
C CYS A 264 7.13 -19.57 -3.36
N ALA A 265 7.76 -18.50 -2.88
CA ALA A 265 7.54 -18.00 -1.54
C ALA A 265 6.09 -17.50 -1.36
N SER A 266 5.63 -17.41 -0.12
CA SER A 266 4.26 -16.95 0.20
C SER A 266 4.02 -15.47 -0.06
N ASP A 267 5.01 -14.74 -0.57
CA ASP A 267 4.92 -13.35 -1.01
C ASP A 267 4.83 -13.17 -2.54
N GLY A 268 5.06 -14.24 -3.33
CA GLY A 268 5.10 -14.17 -4.79
C GLY A 268 6.34 -13.50 -5.38
N LEU A 269 7.29 -13.02 -4.57
CA LEU A 269 8.44 -12.21 -5.00
C LEU A 269 9.73 -13.03 -5.15
N THR A 270 9.84 -14.17 -4.47
CA THR A 270 11.03 -15.03 -4.50
C THR A 270 10.67 -16.50 -4.68
N SER A 271 11.64 -17.32 -5.12
CA SER A 271 11.46 -18.77 -5.21
C SER A 271 12.71 -19.55 -4.83
N VAL A 272 12.50 -20.79 -4.36
CA VAL A 272 13.56 -21.75 -4.04
C VAL A 272 13.53 -22.92 -5.02
N SER A 273 14.68 -23.44 -5.41
CA SER A 273 14.73 -24.68 -6.19
C SER A 273 14.33 -25.88 -5.31
N LEU A 274 13.54 -26.78 -5.87
CA LEU A 274 13.11 -28.03 -5.24
C LEU A 274 14.08 -29.20 -5.50
N GLY A 275 15.10 -29.02 -6.35
CA GLY A 275 16.07 -30.08 -6.64
C GLY A 275 16.99 -29.79 -7.82
N ALA A 276 17.51 -30.85 -8.44
CA ALA A 276 18.19 -30.72 -9.72
C ALA A 276 17.17 -30.40 -10.85
N ALA A 277 17.65 -29.79 -11.93
CA ALA A 277 16.90 -29.73 -13.18
C ALA A 277 16.48 -31.13 -13.63
N CYS A 278 15.31 -31.24 -14.27
CA CYS A 278 14.84 -32.49 -14.82
C CYS A 278 15.79 -33.02 -15.91
N LEU A 279 16.02 -34.34 -15.93
CA LEU A 279 16.63 -35.05 -17.07
C LEU A 279 15.85 -34.74 -18.35
N SER A 280 16.40 -35.01 -19.53
CA SER A 280 15.75 -34.71 -20.83
C SER A 280 14.52 -35.58 -21.20
N ALA A 281 13.73 -36.07 -20.23
CA ALA A 281 12.96 -37.30 -20.37
C ALA A 281 11.46 -37.35 -19.96
N GLN A 282 10.83 -36.65 -19.02
CA GLN A 282 11.19 -35.60 -18.08
C GLN A 282 11.22 -34.19 -18.69
N ALA A 283 10.11 -33.51 -18.46
CA ALA A 283 10.04 -32.06 -18.33
C ALA A 283 9.52 -31.75 -16.93
N CYS A 284 9.72 -30.52 -16.49
CA CYS A 284 9.04 -30.01 -15.31
C CYS A 284 7.57 -29.74 -15.64
N ILE A 285 6.66 -30.19 -14.76
CA ILE A 285 5.22 -29.91 -14.77
C ILE A 285 4.83 -29.53 -13.34
N VAL A 286 4.34 -28.31 -13.11
CA VAL A 286 3.87 -27.82 -11.79
C VAL A 286 4.84 -28.17 -10.65
N GLY A 287 6.12 -27.82 -10.84
CA GLY A 287 7.19 -28.06 -9.85
C GLY A 287 7.58 -29.53 -9.61
N ALA A 288 7.24 -30.46 -10.51
CA ALA A 288 7.70 -31.85 -10.46
C ALA A 288 8.29 -32.32 -11.80
N CYS A 289 9.31 -33.20 -11.77
CA CYS A 289 9.90 -33.80 -12.97
C CYS A 289 9.12 -35.04 -13.43
N GLU A 290 8.67 -35.04 -14.69
CA GLU A 290 7.59 -35.92 -15.13
C GLU A 290 7.83 -36.56 -16.52
N ASP A 291 7.98 -37.89 -16.58
CA ASP A 291 8.36 -38.69 -17.78
C ASP A 291 7.42 -38.50 -18.99
N TYR A 292 7.87 -38.01 -20.16
CA TYR A 292 7.02 -37.53 -21.26
C TYR A 292 5.89 -38.49 -21.68
N ASP A 293 4.67 -37.99 -21.88
CA ASP A 293 3.52 -38.83 -22.29
C ASP A 293 3.68 -39.42 -23.70
N GLY A 294 4.56 -38.84 -24.53
CA GLY A 294 4.95 -39.43 -25.80
C GLY A 294 3.77 -39.59 -26.75
N TYR A 295 3.10 -38.48 -27.03
CA TYR A 295 2.39 -38.25 -28.29
C TYR A 295 3.40 -37.86 -29.38
N ALA A 296 3.05 -38.09 -30.65
CA ALA A 296 3.90 -37.69 -31.76
C ALA A 296 3.72 -36.21 -32.11
N ARG A 297 4.71 -35.60 -32.76
CA ARG A 297 4.65 -34.22 -33.26
C ARG A 297 4.77 -34.22 -34.78
N GLY A 298 3.87 -33.52 -35.47
CA GLY A 298 3.90 -33.38 -36.92
C GLY A 298 3.52 -34.65 -37.69
N PRO A 299 3.72 -34.63 -39.03
CA PRO A 299 3.42 -35.78 -39.88
C PRO A 299 4.29 -36.98 -39.53
N GLN A 300 3.76 -38.19 -39.70
CA GLN A 300 4.45 -39.43 -39.34
C GLN A 300 5.11 -40.07 -40.57
N PRO A 301 6.38 -40.50 -40.50
CA PRO A 301 7.06 -41.12 -41.64
C PRO A 301 6.36 -42.41 -42.10
N GLY A 302 6.07 -42.49 -43.39
CA GLY A 302 5.40 -43.62 -44.03
C GLY A 302 3.86 -43.57 -44.00
N THR A 303 3.24 -42.44 -43.69
CA THR A 303 1.80 -42.20 -43.90
C THR A 303 1.52 -41.62 -45.30
N PRO A 304 0.25 -41.55 -45.75
CA PRO A 304 -0.10 -40.86 -46.99
C PRO A 304 0.45 -39.42 -47.02
N GLY A 305 1.04 -39.02 -48.15
CA GLY A 305 1.71 -37.73 -48.32
C GLY A 305 3.12 -37.63 -47.73
N HIS A 306 3.53 -38.55 -46.85
CA HIS A 306 4.75 -38.41 -46.03
C HIS A 306 5.68 -39.63 -46.15
N PRO A 307 6.27 -39.90 -47.33
CA PRO A 307 7.21 -41.01 -47.50
C PRO A 307 8.45 -40.83 -46.62
N ARG A 308 8.97 -41.93 -46.05
CA ARG A 308 10.21 -41.93 -45.24
C ARG A 308 11.35 -41.32 -46.07
N SER A 309 12.00 -40.31 -45.51
CA SER A 309 13.06 -39.54 -46.19
C SER A 309 14.10 -39.12 -45.15
N TYR A 310 15.36 -39.45 -45.43
CA TYR A 310 16.48 -39.19 -44.50
C TYR A 310 17.64 -38.50 -45.23
N SER A 311 18.26 -37.53 -44.57
CA SER A 311 19.50 -36.88 -45.01
C SER A 311 20.65 -37.28 -44.07
N PHE A 312 21.85 -37.45 -44.60
CA PHE A 312 23.00 -38.00 -43.84
C PHE A 312 24.16 -37.02 -43.79
N ASP A 313 24.72 -36.82 -42.61
CA ASP A 313 26.04 -36.21 -42.44
C ASP A 313 27.05 -37.30 -42.04
N GLU A 314 27.96 -37.61 -42.96
CA GLU A 314 29.03 -38.60 -42.74
C GLU A 314 30.23 -38.06 -41.95
N ALA A 315 30.34 -36.75 -41.73
CA ALA A 315 31.34 -36.14 -40.87
C ALA A 315 30.82 -36.01 -39.43
N ALA A 316 29.60 -35.50 -39.26
CA ALA A 316 28.94 -35.40 -37.95
C ALA A 316 28.40 -36.75 -37.42
N LYS A 317 28.27 -37.76 -38.29
CA LYS A 317 27.65 -39.07 -37.99
C LYS A 317 26.23 -38.91 -37.44
N THR A 318 25.42 -38.13 -38.13
CA THR A 318 24.01 -37.87 -37.81
C THR A 318 23.09 -38.18 -38.99
N VAL A 319 21.79 -38.29 -38.69
CA VAL A 319 20.72 -38.54 -39.66
C VAL A 319 19.58 -37.56 -39.39
N LEU A 320 19.26 -36.70 -40.34
CA LEU A 320 18.06 -35.86 -40.29
C LEU A 320 16.89 -36.64 -40.88
N ASP A 321 15.81 -36.82 -40.11
CA ASP A 321 14.52 -37.26 -40.60
C ASP A 321 13.81 -36.06 -41.24
N ASN A 322 13.75 -36.05 -42.57
CA ASN A 322 13.21 -34.94 -43.36
C ASN A 322 11.68 -34.81 -43.25
N VAL A 323 10.99 -35.75 -42.58
CA VAL A 323 9.54 -35.71 -42.33
C VAL A 323 9.25 -35.13 -40.94
N THR A 324 10.00 -35.54 -39.92
CA THR A 324 9.77 -35.06 -38.53
C THR A 324 10.59 -33.84 -38.14
N GLY A 325 11.69 -33.53 -38.85
CA GLY A 325 12.63 -32.47 -38.47
C GLY A 325 13.49 -32.83 -37.25
N LEU A 326 13.68 -34.14 -37.01
CA LEU A 326 14.49 -34.65 -35.89
C LEU A 326 15.86 -35.11 -36.38
N LEU A 327 16.90 -34.69 -35.67
CA LEU A 327 18.28 -35.08 -35.91
C LEU A 327 18.66 -36.24 -34.99
N TRP A 328 19.17 -37.33 -35.55
CA TRP A 328 19.43 -38.58 -34.84
C TRP A 328 20.90 -38.95 -34.84
N GLN A 329 21.37 -39.58 -33.76
CA GLN A 329 22.68 -40.25 -33.74
C GLN A 329 22.65 -41.39 -34.79
N ARG A 330 23.60 -41.44 -35.74
CA ARG A 330 23.59 -42.42 -36.86
C ARG A 330 23.88 -43.84 -36.39
N GLU A 331 24.80 -44.00 -35.45
CA GLU A 331 25.10 -45.24 -34.75
C GLU A 331 24.56 -45.20 -33.30
N PRO A 332 24.09 -46.32 -32.73
CA PRO A 332 23.56 -46.37 -31.38
C PRO A 332 24.67 -46.48 -30.31
N ALA A 333 24.33 -46.24 -29.04
CA ALA A 333 25.24 -46.36 -27.91
C ALA A 333 25.92 -47.77 -27.86
N PRO A 334 27.23 -47.84 -27.53
CA PRO A 334 28.04 -49.05 -27.71
C PRO A 334 27.62 -50.22 -26.80
N SER A 335 27.02 -49.94 -25.64
CA SER A 335 26.46 -50.92 -24.70
C SER A 335 24.98 -50.61 -24.40
N GLY A 336 24.32 -51.52 -23.67
CA GLY A 336 23.03 -51.23 -23.05
C GLY A 336 23.20 -50.51 -21.71
N LEU A 337 22.28 -49.61 -21.36
CA LEU A 337 22.29 -48.79 -20.14
C LEU A 337 20.99 -48.96 -19.35
N THR A 338 20.99 -48.66 -18.06
CA THR A 338 19.74 -48.45 -17.30
C THR A 338 19.06 -47.16 -17.76
N TRP A 339 17.77 -46.97 -17.48
CA TRP A 339 17.03 -45.83 -18.02
C TRP A 339 17.57 -44.46 -17.57
N ALA A 340 17.96 -44.33 -16.30
CA ALA A 340 18.58 -43.11 -15.80
C ALA A 340 19.95 -42.84 -16.45
N GLN A 341 20.78 -43.88 -16.59
CA GLN A 341 22.04 -43.79 -17.33
C GLN A 341 21.84 -43.49 -18.83
N ALA A 342 20.73 -43.92 -19.42
CA ALA A 342 20.40 -43.67 -20.82
C ALA A 342 19.96 -42.22 -21.06
N ALA A 343 19.28 -41.60 -20.10
CA ALA A 343 19.01 -40.16 -20.10
C ALA A 343 20.33 -39.39 -19.98
N SER A 344 21.09 -39.57 -18.90
CA SER A 344 22.37 -38.88 -18.71
C SER A 344 23.37 -39.10 -19.85
N TYR A 345 23.45 -40.30 -20.43
CA TYR A 345 24.29 -40.55 -21.61
C TYR A 345 23.92 -39.69 -22.83
N CYS A 346 22.65 -39.32 -22.99
CA CYS A 346 22.24 -38.37 -24.03
C CYS A 346 22.45 -36.92 -23.61
N ASP A 347 22.17 -36.59 -22.34
CA ASP A 347 22.33 -35.24 -21.79
C ASP A 347 23.81 -34.79 -21.80
N ASP A 348 24.73 -35.74 -21.53
CA ASP A 348 26.20 -35.55 -21.55
C ASP A 348 26.83 -35.76 -22.96
N LEU A 349 26.02 -35.99 -24.01
CA LEU A 349 26.55 -36.37 -25.34
C LEU A 349 27.05 -35.18 -26.15
N GLU A 350 28.36 -34.99 -26.23
CA GLU A 350 28.97 -34.17 -27.29
C GLU A 350 29.14 -34.99 -28.57
N TRP A 351 28.25 -34.80 -29.56
CA TRP A 351 28.28 -35.53 -30.84
C TRP A 351 27.89 -34.64 -32.03
N GLY A 352 28.60 -34.78 -33.14
CA GLY A 352 28.32 -34.03 -34.37
C GLY A 352 28.48 -32.50 -34.25
N GLY A 353 29.25 -32.02 -33.26
CA GLY A 353 29.37 -30.60 -32.94
C GLY A 353 28.19 -30.03 -32.15
N ARG A 354 27.34 -30.88 -31.56
CA ARG A 354 26.16 -30.53 -30.76
C ARG A 354 26.19 -31.20 -29.39
N SER A 355 25.56 -30.54 -28.42
CA SER A 355 25.40 -31.00 -27.03
C SER A 355 23.96 -30.83 -26.53
N ASP A 356 22.99 -30.74 -27.45
CA ASP A 356 21.55 -30.63 -27.17
C ASP A 356 20.81 -31.95 -27.47
N TRP A 357 21.52 -33.06 -27.27
CA TRP A 357 21.01 -34.40 -27.43
C TRP A 357 20.16 -34.81 -26.22
N ARG A 358 19.16 -35.65 -26.48
CA ARG A 358 18.22 -36.15 -25.47
C ARG A 358 17.77 -37.57 -25.74
N LEU A 359 17.20 -38.20 -24.73
CA LEU A 359 16.55 -39.51 -24.88
C LEU A 359 15.26 -39.33 -25.71
N PRO A 360 15.03 -40.09 -26.80
CA PRO A 360 13.85 -39.94 -27.64
C PRO A 360 12.59 -40.44 -26.92
N THR A 361 11.45 -39.82 -27.18
CA THR A 361 10.15 -40.35 -26.75
C THR A 361 9.79 -41.62 -27.53
N ARG A 362 8.81 -42.37 -27.02
CA ARG A 362 8.32 -43.63 -27.64
C ARG A 362 7.81 -43.43 -29.08
N MET A 363 7.32 -42.24 -29.43
CA MET A 363 6.84 -41.93 -30.78
C MET A 363 7.96 -41.51 -31.72
N GLU A 364 8.95 -40.79 -31.20
CA GLU A 364 10.14 -40.42 -31.97
C GLU A 364 10.91 -41.70 -32.36
N LEU A 365 11.10 -42.67 -31.45
CA LEU A 365 11.64 -43.98 -31.83
C LEU A 365 10.75 -44.75 -32.83
N ARG A 366 9.44 -44.48 -32.87
CA ARG A 366 8.50 -45.13 -33.79
C ARG A 366 8.50 -44.48 -35.18
N SER A 367 8.85 -43.20 -35.31
CA SER A 367 9.00 -42.53 -36.61
C SER A 367 10.05 -43.21 -37.48
N LEU A 368 11.10 -43.76 -36.84
CA LEU A 368 12.16 -44.54 -37.48
C LEU A 368 11.72 -45.93 -37.95
N VAL A 369 10.63 -46.49 -37.41
CA VAL A 369 10.20 -47.85 -37.74
C VAL A 369 9.68 -47.91 -39.18
N ASP A 370 10.19 -48.86 -39.96
CA ASP A 370 9.64 -49.22 -41.26
C ASP A 370 8.88 -50.55 -41.16
N TYR A 371 7.57 -50.46 -40.92
CA TYR A 371 6.66 -51.60 -40.77
C TYR A 371 6.52 -52.47 -42.03
N GLY A 372 7.05 -52.03 -43.19
CA GLY A 372 7.22 -52.83 -44.40
C GLY A 372 8.46 -53.74 -44.39
N ARG A 373 9.35 -53.61 -43.39
CA ARG A 373 10.55 -54.43 -43.19
C ARG A 373 10.45 -55.22 -41.88
N ASN A 374 11.36 -56.18 -41.70
CA ASN A 374 11.61 -56.84 -40.43
C ASN A 374 13.10 -57.20 -40.31
N THR A 375 13.58 -57.38 -39.08
CA THR A 375 14.94 -57.86 -38.74
C THR A 375 16.10 -57.19 -39.52
N PRO A 376 16.25 -55.85 -39.47
CA PRO A 376 15.51 -54.92 -38.62
C PRO A 376 14.40 -54.13 -39.35
N ALA A 377 13.34 -53.78 -38.63
CA ALA A 377 12.23 -52.93 -39.06
C ALA A 377 12.58 -51.42 -39.02
N ILE A 378 13.68 -51.04 -39.67
CA ILE A 378 14.21 -49.67 -39.78
C ILE A 378 14.91 -49.53 -41.15
N ASP A 379 15.13 -48.31 -41.63
CA ASP A 379 16.02 -48.14 -42.78
C ASP A 379 17.49 -48.37 -42.36
N SER A 380 18.09 -49.44 -42.89
CA SER A 380 19.45 -49.88 -42.57
C SER A 380 20.56 -49.13 -43.31
N VAL A 381 20.24 -48.29 -44.29
CA VAL A 381 21.18 -47.35 -44.93
C VAL A 381 21.23 -46.04 -44.14
N ALA A 382 20.09 -45.63 -43.59
CA ALA A 382 19.99 -44.50 -42.66
C ALA A 382 20.57 -44.84 -41.27
N PHE A 383 20.25 -46.01 -40.73
CA PHE A 383 20.62 -46.42 -39.37
C PHE A 383 21.42 -47.73 -39.40
N PRO A 384 22.66 -47.69 -39.92
CA PRO A 384 23.53 -48.87 -40.01
C PRO A 384 23.79 -49.46 -38.62
N SER A 385 24.12 -50.76 -38.60
CA SER A 385 24.48 -51.51 -37.39
C SER A 385 23.43 -51.50 -36.26
N THR A 386 22.17 -51.12 -36.54
CA THR A 386 21.07 -51.13 -35.54
C THR A 386 20.81 -52.57 -35.06
N PRO A 387 21.07 -52.91 -33.79
CA PRO A 387 20.80 -54.24 -33.27
C PRO A 387 19.28 -54.46 -33.12
N SER A 388 18.81 -55.66 -33.47
CA SER A 388 17.41 -56.08 -33.32
C SER A 388 17.09 -56.45 -31.86
N VAL A 389 17.16 -55.47 -30.96
CA VAL A 389 16.83 -55.53 -29.53
C VAL A 389 16.06 -54.26 -29.13
N GLU A 390 15.60 -54.14 -27.88
CA GLU A 390 14.83 -52.96 -27.46
C GLU A 390 15.72 -51.77 -27.05
N PHE A 391 15.27 -50.58 -27.45
CA PHE A 391 15.83 -49.28 -27.15
C PHE A 391 15.02 -48.55 -26.08
N TRP A 392 15.68 -47.87 -25.14
CA TRP A 392 15.02 -47.02 -24.16
C TRP A 392 14.37 -45.81 -24.83
N SER A 393 13.16 -45.47 -24.37
CA SER A 393 12.56 -44.16 -24.62
C SER A 393 12.39 -43.37 -23.32
N ALA A 394 12.32 -42.05 -23.47
CA ALA A 394 11.97 -41.09 -22.43
C ALA A 394 10.58 -41.34 -21.82
N THR A 395 9.65 -41.92 -22.60
CA THR A 395 8.25 -42.07 -22.22
C THR A 395 8.06 -43.02 -21.03
N GLY A 396 7.48 -42.53 -19.94
CA GLY A 396 7.23 -43.30 -18.72
C GLY A 396 5.80 -43.83 -18.59
N ARG A 397 5.53 -44.46 -17.44
CA ARG A 397 4.21 -44.92 -17.00
C ARG A 397 4.02 -44.54 -15.54
N THR A 398 2.78 -44.29 -15.12
CA THR A 398 2.44 -43.99 -13.71
C THR A 398 2.75 -45.12 -12.72
N ASN A 399 3.13 -46.32 -13.18
CA ASN A 399 3.67 -47.40 -12.33
C ASN A 399 5.22 -47.47 -12.33
N GLY A 400 5.91 -46.40 -12.71
CA GLY A 400 7.38 -46.27 -12.67
C GLY A 400 8.14 -46.92 -13.84
N ASN A 401 7.55 -47.97 -14.45
CA ASN A 401 8.10 -48.62 -15.65
C ASN A 401 8.22 -47.64 -16.82
N LYS A 402 9.21 -47.89 -17.68
CA LYS A 402 9.55 -47.04 -18.82
C LYS A 402 9.26 -47.76 -20.13
N TRP A 403 8.87 -47.01 -21.16
CA TRP A 403 8.63 -47.56 -22.49
C TRP A 403 9.95 -47.82 -23.22
N CYS A 404 9.91 -48.81 -24.09
CA CYS A 404 11.01 -49.19 -24.96
C CYS A 404 10.45 -49.72 -26.29
N LEU A 405 11.24 -49.64 -27.36
CA LEU A 405 10.83 -50.07 -28.70
C LEU A 405 11.90 -50.96 -29.32
N GLU A 406 11.50 -52.07 -29.95
CA GLU A 406 12.42 -52.94 -30.67
C GLU A 406 12.45 -52.65 -32.17
N PHE A 407 13.63 -52.85 -32.77
CA PHE A 407 13.77 -52.85 -34.22
C PHE A 407 13.77 -54.26 -34.84
N VAL A 408 13.33 -55.32 -34.13
CA VAL A 408 12.99 -56.60 -34.82
C VAL A 408 11.74 -56.37 -35.68
N SER A 409 10.67 -55.88 -35.07
CA SER A 409 9.35 -55.73 -35.69
C SER A 409 8.70 -54.35 -35.50
N GLY A 410 9.31 -53.42 -34.75
CA GLY A 410 8.70 -52.12 -34.42
C GLY A 410 7.71 -52.17 -33.25
N SER A 411 7.71 -53.27 -32.50
CA SER A 411 6.86 -53.48 -31.32
C SER A 411 7.35 -52.63 -30.13
N ALA A 412 6.40 -52.16 -29.31
CA ALA A 412 6.68 -51.35 -28.13
C ALA A 412 6.30 -52.09 -26.84
N TYR A 413 7.23 -52.08 -25.88
CA TYR A 413 7.15 -52.80 -24.61
C TYR A 413 7.40 -51.86 -23.42
N THR A 414 7.18 -52.35 -22.21
CA THR A 414 7.35 -51.57 -20.97
C THR A 414 8.19 -52.38 -20.00
N SER A 415 9.30 -51.81 -19.51
CA SER A 415 10.28 -52.52 -18.69
C SER A 415 10.64 -51.74 -17.43
N SER A 416 11.26 -52.40 -16.46
CA SER A 416 11.78 -51.75 -15.24
C SER A 416 12.93 -50.81 -15.61
N PRO A 417 12.99 -49.58 -15.07
CA PRO A 417 14.07 -48.62 -15.37
C PRO A 417 15.47 -49.15 -15.01
N SER A 418 15.57 -50.18 -14.15
CA SER A 418 16.83 -50.88 -13.82
C SER A 418 17.30 -51.91 -14.86
N ALA A 419 16.53 -52.17 -15.92
CA ALA A 419 16.94 -53.07 -17.00
C ALA A 419 17.98 -52.41 -17.93
N SER A 420 18.93 -53.17 -18.44
CA SER A 420 19.85 -52.70 -19.50
C SER A 420 19.15 -52.78 -20.86
N ARG A 421 19.07 -51.65 -21.59
CA ARG A 421 18.51 -51.54 -22.96
C ARG A 421 19.38 -50.63 -23.83
N ARG A 422 19.26 -50.73 -25.15
CA ARG A 422 20.03 -49.88 -26.07
C ARG A 422 19.57 -48.43 -26.04
N VAL A 423 20.42 -47.53 -26.51
CA VAL A 423 20.14 -46.08 -26.57
C VAL A 423 20.54 -45.55 -27.94
N ARG A 424 19.76 -44.61 -28.47
CA ARG A 424 20.06 -43.78 -29.64
C ARG A 424 19.50 -42.41 -29.33
N CYS A 425 20.34 -41.40 -29.23
CA CYS A 425 19.89 -40.06 -28.86
C CYS A 425 19.29 -39.33 -30.07
N VAL A 426 18.44 -38.35 -29.78
CA VAL A 426 17.81 -37.45 -30.75
C VAL A 426 18.04 -36.00 -30.31
N ALA A 427 18.04 -35.07 -31.27
CA ALA A 427 18.00 -33.62 -31.06
C ALA A 427 16.93 -33.03 -31.99
N GLU A 428 16.41 -31.84 -31.66
CA GLU A 428 15.57 -31.08 -32.59
C GLU A 428 16.47 -30.45 -33.67
N ASP A 429 16.10 -30.43 -34.96
CA ASP A 429 16.96 -29.78 -35.97
C ASP A 429 17.11 -28.26 -35.72
N THR A 430 16.13 -27.64 -35.04
CA THR A 430 16.19 -26.24 -34.56
C THR A 430 15.91 -26.13 -33.05
N PRO A 431 16.67 -25.33 -32.25
CA PRO A 431 16.63 -25.37 -30.77
C PRO A 431 15.37 -24.83 -30.05
N GLN A 432 14.23 -24.67 -30.72
CA GLN A 432 13.06 -23.94 -30.21
C GLN A 432 11.73 -24.66 -30.49
N ARG A 433 11.58 -25.90 -30.00
CA ARG A 433 10.27 -26.54 -29.89
C ARG A 433 10.13 -27.35 -28.59
N PRO A 434 9.70 -26.70 -27.49
CA PRO A 434 9.43 -27.38 -26.22
C PRO A 434 8.55 -28.61 -26.41
N ILE A 435 8.86 -29.69 -25.68
CA ILE A 435 8.15 -30.96 -25.82
C ILE A 435 6.79 -30.85 -25.12
N PRO A 436 5.66 -30.96 -25.84
CA PRO A 436 4.34 -30.81 -25.25
C PRO A 436 4.06 -31.91 -24.23
N VAL A 437 3.81 -31.50 -22.99
CA VAL A 437 3.65 -32.41 -21.85
C VAL A 437 2.22 -32.94 -21.66
N SER A 438 1.25 -32.45 -22.43
CA SER A 438 -0.17 -32.80 -22.36
C SER A 438 -0.83 -32.82 -23.75
N GLY A 439 -1.87 -33.64 -23.92
CA GLY A 439 -2.58 -33.90 -25.18
C GLY A 439 -3.55 -32.81 -25.64
N HIS A 440 -3.22 -31.52 -25.48
CA HIS A 440 -4.08 -30.38 -25.85
C HIS A 440 -4.23 -30.13 -27.38
N PHE A 441 -4.08 -31.17 -28.19
CA PHE A 441 -4.15 -31.10 -29.65
C PHE A 441 -5.47 -31.63 -30.23
N PHE A 442 -6.32 -32.25 -29.40
CA PHE A 442 -7.58 -32.83 -29.86
C PHE A 442 -8.76 -31.86 -29.69
N GLU A 443 -9.36 -31.45 -30.81
CA GLU A 443 -10.60 -30.66 -30.84
C GLU A 443 -11.79 -31.57 -31.15
N VAL A 444 -12.87 -31.46 -30.38
CA VAL A 444 -14.06 -32.33 -30.50
C VAL A 444 -15.17 -31.64 -31.29
N THR A 445 -15.35 -32.06 -32.54
CA THR A 445 -16.40 -31.57 -33.44
C THR A 445 -17.51 -32.62 -33.61
N GLY A 446 -18.40 -32.73 -32.63
CA GLY A 446 -19.57 -33.61 -32.72
C GLY A 446 -19.22 -35.10 -32.70
N GLY A 447 -19.36 -35.78 -33.85
CA GLY A 447 -19.00 -37.18 -34.08
C GLY A 447 -17.54 -37.38 -34.51
N THR A 448 -16.78 -36.30 -34.67
CA THR A 448 -15.38 -36.28 -35.12
C THR A 448 -14.44 -35.67 -34.08
N VAL A 449 -13.14 -35.91 -34.24
CA VAL A 449 -12.05 -35.29 -33.46
C VAL A 449 -10.94 -34.87 -34.40
N VAL A 450 -10.54 -33.60 -34.39
CA VAL A 450 -9.38 -33.10 -35.14
C VAL A 450 -8.13 -33.20 -34.25
N ASP A 451 -7.07 -33.82 -34.76
CA ASP A 451 -5.74 -33.88 -34.15
C ASP A 451 -4.86 -32.77 -34.77
N HIS A 452 -4.74 -31.65 -34.06
CA HIS A 452 -3.92 -30.49 -34.47
C HIS A 452 -2.41 -30.74 -34.39
N ALA A 453 -1.93 -31.86 -33.82
CA ALA A 453 -0.50 -32.21 -33.82
C ALA A 453 -0.09 -32.96 -35.09
N THR A 454 -0.99 -33.78 -35.65
CA THR A 454 -0.73 -34.55 -36.90
C THR A 454 -1.46 -34.00 -38.13
N GLY A 455 -2.46 -33.13 -37.96
CA GLY A 455 -3.34 -32.64 -39.03
C GLY A 455 -4.39 -33.66 -39.50
N LEU A 456 -4.68 -34.69 -38.69
CA LEU A 456 -5.60 -35.78 -39.04
C LEU A 456 -6.97 -35.54 -38.42
N GLU A 457 -8.04 -35.99 -39.07
CA GLU A 457 -9.37 -36.02 -38.46
C GLU A 457 -9.82 -37.47 -38.23
N TRP A 458 -10.31 -37.73 -37.02
CA TRP A 458 -10.61 -39.06 -36.50
C TRP A 458 -12.11 -39.24 -36.27
N GLN A 459 -12.59 -40.46 -36.52
CA GLN A 459 -13.87 -40.92 -36.02
C GLN A 459 -13.84 -40.90 -34.48
N ARG A 460 -14.80 -40.23 -33.84
CA ARG A 460 -14.82 -40.10 -32.36
C ARG A 460 -15.23 -41.39 -31.67
N GLY A 461 -16.27 -42.06 -32.19
CA GLY A 461 -16.64 -43.42 -31.83
C GLY A 461 -15.79 -44.47 -32.54
N ASN A 462 -16.25 -45.73 -32.54
CA ASN A 462 -15.69 -46.81 -33.35
C ASN A 462 -16.81 -47.62 -34.01
N SER A 463 -16.45 -48.62 -34.81
CA SER A 463 -17.38 -49.63 -35.34
C SER A 463 -18.27 -50.21 -34.23
N LEU A 464 -19.52 -50.54 -34.57
CA LEU A 464 -20.48 -51.11 -33.60
C LEU A 464 -20.22 -52.60 -33.31
N SER A 465 -19.40 -53.24 -34.13
CA SER A 465 -18.96 -54.63 -34.02
C SER A 465 -17.48 -54.75 -34.41
N THR A 466 -16.91 -55.94 -34.23
CA THR A 466 -15.63 -56.31 -34.85
C THR A 466 -15.82 -56.72 -36.32
N HIS A 467 -14.79 -56.54 -37.13
CA HIS A 467 -14.75 -56.79 -38.57
C HIS A 467 -13.49 -57.57 -38.94
N ASN A 468 -13.53 -58.38 -40.00
CA ASN A 468 -12.28 -58.86 -40.64
C ASN A 468 -11.58 -57.70 -41.36
N HIS A 469 -10.34 -57.88 -41.83
CA HIS A 469 -9.58 -56.76 -42.40
C HIS A 469 -10.22 -56.14 -43.66
N ALA A 470 -10.77 -56.96 -44.55
CA ALA A 470 -11.45 -56.47 -45.77
C ALA A 470 -12.74 -55.72 -45.42
N ASP A 471 -13.55 -56.28 -44.51
CA ASP A 471 -14.76 -55.62 -43.99
C ASP A 471 -14.43 -54.32 -43.25
N ALA A 472 -13.26 -54.23 -42.60
CA ALA A 472 -12.80 -53.03 -41.88
C ALA A 472 -12.35 -51.90 -42.82
N VAL A 473 -11.73 -52.24 -43.96
CA VAL A 473 -11.48 -51.28 -45.04
C VAL A 473 -12.81 -50.78 -45.61
N SER A 474 -13.70 -51.68 -46.00
CA SER A 474 -15.02 -51.34 -46.54
C SER A 474 -15.89 -50.55 -45.56
N TYR A 475 -15.77 -50.79 -44.25
CA TYR A 475 -16.45 -50.02 -43.21
C TYR A 475 -16.04 -48.54 -43.22
N CYS A 476 -14.74 -48.24 -43.36
CA CYS A 476 -14.27 -46.87 -43.41
C CYS A 476 -14.55 -46.20 -44.75
N GLU A 477 -14.29 -46.88 -45.88
CA GLU A 477 -14.55 -46.33 -47.22
C GLU A 477 -16.05 -46.09 -47.48
N GLY A 478 -16.94 -46.79 -46.75
CA GLY A 478 -18.39 -46.57 -46.76
C GLY A 478 -18.93 -45.65 -45.66
N LEU A 479 -18.07 -45.07 -44.80
CA LEU A 479 -18.52 -44.24 -43.68
C LEU A 479 -18.92 -42.84 -44.16
N LEU A 480 -20.16 -42.44 -43.84
CA LEU A 480 -20.61 -41.04 -43.92
C LEU A 480 -20.81 -40.51 -42.49
N LEU A 481 -19.99 -39.55 -42.08
CA LEU A 481 -19.97 -39.00 -40.72
C LEU A 481 -19.72 -37.50 -40.75
N ASP A 482 -20.57 -36.71 -40.09
CA ASP A 482 -20.54 -35.24 -40.03
C ASP A 482 -20.33 -34.57 -41.41
N GLY A 483 -21.00 -35.13 -42.44
CA GLY A 483 -20.94 -34.67 -43.84
C GLY A 483 -19.72 -35.15 -44.65
N LYS A 484 -18.81 -35.91 -44.04
CA LYS A 484 -17.54 -36.37 -44.61
C LYS A 484 -17.63 -37.84 -45.04
N ALA A 485 -17.10 -38.16 -46.22
CA ALA A 485 -17.23 -39.47 -46.88
C ALA A 485 -15.90 -40.07 -47.37
N ASP A 486 -14.81 -39.34 -47.19
CA ASP A 486 -13.43 -39.64 -47.57
C ASP A 486 -12.65 -40.26 -46.39
N TRP A 487 -13.33 -41.13 -45.63
CA TRP A 487 -12.77 -41.85 -44.49
C TRP A 487 -12.01 -43.11 -44.95
N ARG A 488 -10.96 -43.44 -44.22
CA ARG A 488 -10.08 -44.59 -44.46
C ARG A 488 -9.72 -45.29 -43.15
N LEU A 489 -9.27 -46.53 -43.28
CA LEU A 489 -8.62 -47.25 -42.19
C LEU A 489 -7.23 -46.59 -41.93
N PRO A 490 -6.82 -46.35 -40.67
CA PRO A 490 -5.55 -45.71 -40.36
C PRO A 490 -4.36 -46.64 -40.59
N THR A 491 -3.18 -46.08 -40.82
CA THR A 491 -1.90 -46.81 -40.71
C THR A 491 -1.58 -47.12 -39.24
N VAL A 492 -0.64 -48.04 -39.02
CA VAL A 492 -0.17 -48.37 -37.66
C VAL A 492 0.52 -47.18 -36.97
N ALA A 493 1.21 -46.31 -37.72
CA ALA A 493 1.81 -45.10 -37.15
C ALA A 493 0.72 -44.17 -36.58
N GLU A 494 -0.25 -43.79 -37.42
CA GLU A 494 -1.36 -42.90 -37.06
C GLU A 494 -2.17 -43.45 -35.88
N LEU A 495 -2.65 -44.69 -35.95
CA LEU A 495 -3.51 -45.24 -34.89
C LEU A 495 -2.76 -45.43 -33.57
N SER A 496 -1.44 -45.66 -33.62
CA SER A 496 -0.63 -45.78 -32.41
C SER A 496 -0.49 -44.47 -31.64
N ASN A 497 -0.66 -43.30 -32.28
CA ASN A 497 -0.60 -42.00 -31.63
C ASN A 497 -1.76 -41.75 -30.66
N LEU A 498 -2.91 -42.41 -30.85
CA LEU A 498 -4.06 -42.31 -29.94
C LEU A 498 -3.85 -43.05 -28.61
N VAL A 499 -2.68 -43.66 -28.41
CA VAL A 499 -2.29 -44.39 -27.21
C VAL A 499 -1.31 -43.55 -26.38
N PRO A 500 -1.73 -42.85 -25.31
CA PRO A 500 -0.82 -42.16 -24.38
C PRO A 500 0.20 -43.10 -23.74
N GLY A 501 1.29 -42.55 -23.23
CA GLY A 501 2.40 -43.27 -22.60
C GLY A 501 2.20 -43.48 -21.11
N ARG A 502 1.84 -42.42 -20.40
CA ARG A 502 1.65 -42.38 -18.93
C ARG A 502 0.49 -43.26 -18.47
N LYS A 503 -0.55 -43.44 -19.30
CA LYS A 503 -1.79 -44.11 -18.91
C LYS A 503 -1.54 -45.57 -18.51
N SER A 504 -2.11 -45.97 -17.38
CA SER A 504 -1.96 -47.30 -16.78
C SER A 504 -3.24 -48.13 -16.76
N ALA A 505 -4.40 -47.52 -17.04
CA ALA A 505 -5.71 -48.17 -17.07
C ALA A 505 -6.22 -48.37 -18.50
N SER A 506 -6.75 -49.56 -18.79
CA SER A 506 -7.45 -49.87 -20.04
C SER A 506 -8.83 -49.20 -20.08
N PRO A 507 -9.32 -48.72 -21.24
CA PRO A 507 -8.64 -48.64 -22.53
C PRO A 507 -7.57 -47.53 -22.56
N TYR A 508 -6.46 -47.83 -23.23
CA TYR A 508 -5.27 -46.99 -23.37
C TYR A 508 -5.47 -45.89 -24.42
N THR A 509 -6.43 -45.00 -24.16
CA THR A 509 -6.67 -43.73 -24.88
C THR A 509 -7.37 -42.74 -23.94
N ASP A 510 -7.56 -41.48 -24.35
CA ASP A 510 -8.42 -40.57 -23.62
C ASP A 510 -9.90 -40.88 -23.92
N LEU A 511 -10.69 -41.19 -22.87
CA LEU A 511 -12.11 -41.52 -23.00
C LEU A 511 -13.05 -40.32 -23.02
N THR A 512 -12.57 -39.12 -22.68
CA THR A 512 -13.32 -37.87 -22.84
C THR A 512 -13.33 -37.46 -24.32
N ILE A 513 -12.17 -37.61 -24.97
CA ILE A 513 -11.98 -37.39 -26.41
C ILE A 513 -12.61 -38.54 -27.21
N PHE A 514 -12.24 -39.79 -26.94
CA PHE A 514 -12.68 -41.00 -27.67
C PHE A 514 -13.58 -41.92 -26.80
N PRO A 515 -14.82 -41.50 -26.47
CA PRO A 515 -15.74 -42.29 -25.66
C PRO A 515 -16.11 -43.62 -26.33
N GLY A 516 -16.42 -44.62 -25.50
CA GLY A 516 -16.83 -45.96 -25.97
C GLY A 516 -15.71 -46.84 -26.53
N THR A 517 -14.45 -46.37 -26.54
CA THR A 517 -13.29 -47.16 -27.00
C THR A 517 -13.21 -48.51 -26.28
N GLN A 518 -13.10 -49.59 -27.05
CA GLN A 518 -13.09 -50.96 -26.54
C GLN A 518 -11.69 -51.39 -26.09
N SER A 519 -11.62 -52.14 -24.99
CA SER A 519 -10.39 -52.74 -24.47
C SER A 519 -9.99 -53.96 -25.32
N SER A 520 -9.53 -53.72 -26.55
CA SER A 520 -9.26 -54.79 -27.54
C SER A 520 -8.14 -54.40 -28.52
N PHE A 521 -8.03 -55.11 -29.64
CA PHE A 521 -7.22 -54.72 -30.81
C PHE A 521 -8.07 -53.99 -31.85
N TYR A 522 -7.45 -53.07 -32.57
CA TYR A 522 -8.03 -52.30 -33.67
C TYR A 522 -7.20 -52.47 -34.94
N TRP A 523 -7.87 -52.55 -36.10
CA TRP A 523 -7.24 -52.75 -37.40
C TRP A 523 -6.47 -51.54 -37.92
N THR A 524 -5.47 -51.80 -38.77
CA THR A 524 -4.73 -50.78 -39.54
C THR A 524 -4.58 -51.20 -41.00
N THR A 525 -4.14 -50.30 -41.88
CA THR A 525 -3.83 -50.60 -43.30
C THR A 525 -2.47 -51.26 -43.51
N SER A 526 -1.59 -51.25 -42.51
CA SER A 526 -0.19 -51.65 -42.67
C SER A 526 -0.06 -53.18 -42.68
N GLN A 527 0.37 -53.76 -43.80
CA GLN A 527 0.64 -55.21 -43.91
C GLN A 527 1.93 -55.61 -43.18
N PHE A 528 1.99 -56.84 -42.66
CA PHE A 528 3.20 -57.39 -42.05
C PHE A 528 4.14 -57.97 -43.10
N SER A 529 5.41 -57.54 -43.10
CA SER A 529 6.41 -57.96 -44.08
C SER A 529 6.60 -59.48 -44.13
N GLY A 530 6.39 -60.08 -45.31
CA GLY A 530 6.53 -61.53 -45.52
C GLY A 530 5.35 -62.39 -45.04
N SER A 531 4.19 -61.80 -44.73
CA SER A 531 3.00 -62.52 -44.25
C SER A 531 1.69 -61.99 -44.86
N SER A 532 0.60 -62.75 -44.69
CA SER A 532 -0.79 -62.28 -44.89
C SER A 532 -1.40 -61.67 -43.61
N ALA A 533 -0.61 -61.56 -42.53
CA ALA A 533 -0.98 -60.82 -41.34
C ALA A 533 -0.93 -59.30 -41.58
N VAL A 534 -1.74 -58.57 -40.82
CA VAL A 534 -1.84 -57.10 -40.84
C VAL A 534 -1.59 -56.56 -39.44
N TRP A 535 -0.98 -55.38 -39.35
CA TRP A 535 -0.71 -54.70 -38.08
C TRP A 535 -1.99 -54.24 -37.37
N VAL A 536 -1.99 -54.35 -36.05
CA VAL A 536 -3.07 -53.96 -35.14
C VAL A 536 -2.52 -53.16 -33.96
N VAL A 537 -3.34 -52.24 -33.44
CA VAL A 537 -3.03 -51.45 -32.23
C VAL A 537 -3.92 -51.92 -31.07
N GLY A 538 -3.29 -52.29 -29.96
CA GLY A 538 -3.94 -52.84 -28.78
C GLY A 538 -4.32 -51.75 -27.77
N PHE A 539 -5.56 -51.26 -27.81
CA PHE A 539 -6.09 -50.33 -26.80
C PHE A 539 -6.28 -50.98 -25.42
N HIS A 540 -6.04 -52.28 -25.25
CA HIS A 540 -6.07 -52.97 -23.95
C HIS A 540 -4.73 -52.93 -23.19
N ASN A 541 -3.62 -52.61 -23.85
CA ASN A 541 -2.26 -52.63 -23.26
C ASN A 541 -1.28 -51.59 -23.84
N GLY A 542 -1.68 -50.87 -24.90
CA GLY A 542 -0.87 -49.91 -25.64
C GLY A 542 0.19 -50.51 -26.57
N GLN A 543 0.11 -51.81 -26.89
CA GLN A 543 1.08 -52.49 -27.76
C GLN A 543 0.67 -52.44 -29.24
N VAL A 544 1.68 -52.52 -30.10
CA VAL A 544 1.52 -52.81 -31.54
C VAL A 544 1.81 -54.30 -31.73
N GLY A 545 1.03 -54.97 -32.56
CA GLY A 545 1.21 -56.39 -32.91
C GLY A 545 0.62 -56.71 -34.28
N ASN A 546 0.69 -57.96 -34.74
CA ASN A 546 0.10 -58.37 -36.02
C ASN A 546 -0.95 -59.49 -35.82
N SER A 547 -1.90 -59.58 -36.75
CA SER A 547 -2.98 -60.57 -36.71
C SER A 547 -3.35 -61.06 -38.11
N PRO A 548 -3.76 -62.33 -38.30
CA PRO A 548 -4.25 -62.82 -39.60
C PRO A 548 -5.45 -61.99 -40.08
N ALA A 549 -5.45 -61.56 -41.35
CA ALA A 549 -6.49 -60.69 -41.92
C ALA A 549 -7.94 -61.22 -41.80
N THR A 550 -8.12 -62.52 -41.56
CA THR A 550 -9.41 -63.19 -41.35
C THR A 550 -9.98 -63.06 -39.95
N TYR A 551 -9.21 -62.57 -38.97
CA TYR A 551 -9.66 -62.42 -37.57
C TYR A 551 -10.51 -61.15 -37.39
N ALA A 552 -11.40 -61.13 -36.39
CA ALA A 552 -12.31 -60.01 -36.18
C ALA A 552 -11.80 -59.03 -35.10
N HIS A 553 -11.47 -57.79 -35.49
CA HIS A 553 -11.01 -56.70 -34.59
C HIS A 553 -11.85 -55.44 -34.77
N TRP A 554 -11.71 -54.46 -33.87
CA TRP A 554 -12.48 -53.21 -33.94
C TRP A 554 -11.90 -52.24 -34.96
N VAL A 555 -12.69 -51.23 -35.35
CA VAL A 555 -12.31 -50.25 -36.36
C VAL A 555 -12.55 -48.83 -35.86
N ARG A 556 -11.58 -47.94 -36.07
CA ARG A 556 -11.72 -46.49 -35.92
C ARG A 556 -11.16 -45.87 -37.18
N CYS A 557 -11.98 -45.11 -37.90
CA CYS A 557 -11.57 -44.48 -39.15
C CYS A 557 -10.83 -43.15 -38.92
N VAL A 558 -10.00 -42.79 -39.88
CA VAL A 558 -9.29 -41.50 -39.98
C VAL A 558 -9.49 -40.96 -41.40
N ARG A 559 -9.11 -39.70 -41.64
CA ARG A 559 -8.93 -39.12 -42.97
C ARG A 559 -7.58 -38.39 -43.01
#